data_AF-A0A1I0KEQ6-F1
#
_entry.id   AF-A0A1I0KEQ6-F1
#
_cell.length_a   1.000
_cell.length_b   1.000
_cell.length_c   1.000
_cell.angle_alpha   90.00
_cell.angle_beta   90.00
_cell.angle_gamma   90.00
#
_symmetry.space_group_name_H-M   'P 1'
#
loop_
_entity.id
_entity.type
_entity.pdbx_description
1 polymer ?
#
loop_
_entity_poly.entity_id
_entity_poly.type
_entity_poly.pdbx_seq_one_letter_code
_entity_poly.pdbx_strand_id
1 'polypeptide(L)'
;MLPKTGDILETDFEIHQIPSKTFRIHEKTLSGYIDGKEAVCQAIYCTLNTERYDWLIYNWNYGVELKDLFGKPMGVVKSKIKKRIKEALMQDDRILGVDAFSFEEFGRKLSVTFTVHTQYGDIGATKEVNV
;
A
#
# COMPACT_ATOMS: atom_id res chain seq x y z
N MET A 1 38.75 2.74 -29.89
CA MET A 1 37.76 3.73 -29.43
C MET A 1 36.52 2.98 -29.01
N LEU A 2 36.00 3.20 -27.80
CA LEU A 2 34.73 2.62 -27.37
C LEU A 2 33.59 3.51 -27.91
N PRO A 3 32.47 2.93 -28.39
CA PRO A 3 31.33 3.71 -28.85
C PRO A 3 30.73 4.50 -27.68
N LYS A 4 30.31 5.75 -27.92
CA LYS A 4 29.54 6.54 -26.96
C LYS A 4 28.15 5.92 -26.82
N THR A 5 27.97 5.07 -25.81
CA THR A 5 26.70 4.37 -25.51
C THR A 5 25.69 5.26 -24.76
N GLY A 6 26.03 6.53 -24.49
CA GLY A 6 25.24 7.43 -23.62
C GLY A 6 24.08 8.17 -24.31
N ASP A 7 24.14 8.39 -25.62
CA ASP A 7 23.20 9.31 -26.31
C ASP A 7 21.82 8.68 -26.58
N ILE A 8 21.65 7.36 -26.39
CA ILE A 8 20.37 6.67 -26.57
C ILE A 8 19.35 6.94 -25.44
N LEU A 9 19.80 7.52 -24.32
CA LEU A 9 18.94 7.84 -23.17
C LEU A 9 18.50 9.31 -23.13
N GLU A 10 19.00 10.16 -24.04
CA GLU A 10 18.51 11.55 -24.23
C GLU A 10 17.18 11.59 -25.01
N THR A 11 16.31 10.61 -24.80
CA THR A 11 14.93 10.75 -25.26
C THR A 11 14.22 11.61 -24.22
N ASP A 12 13.70 12.77 -24.62
CA ASP A 12 12.85 13.60 -23.77
C ASP A 12 11.58 12.80 -23.43
N PHE A 13 11.58 12.11 -22.28
CA PHE A 13 10.41 11.39 -21.80
C PHE A 13 9.43 12.36 -21.16
N GLU A 14 8.24 12.48 -21.73
CA GLU A 14 7.12 13.11 -21.03
C GLU A 14 6.54 12.13 -20.00
N ILE A 15 6.75 12.41 -18.71
CA ILE A 15 6.15 11.65 -17.63
C ILE A 15 4.69 12.12 -17.47
N HIS A 16 3.75 11.34 -17.99
CA HIS A 16 2.33 11.58 -17.76
C HIS A 16 1.85 10.87 -16.51
N GLN A 17 1.09 11.60 -15.69
CA GLN A 17 0.38 11.04 -14.55
C GLN A 17 -0.86 10.29 -15.03
N ILE A 18 -0.98 9.02 -14.65
CA ILE A 18 -2.15 8.20 -14.95
C ILE A 18 -3.32 8.71 -14.09
N PRO A 19 -4.55 8.82 -14.64
CA PRO A 19 -5.71 9.22 -13.86
C PRO A 19 -5.91 8.31 -12.64
N SER A 20 -6.24 8.90 -11.48
CA SER A 20 -6.52 8.13 -10.26
C SER A 20 -7.85 7.38 -10.28
N LYS A 21 -8.66 7.58 -11.32
CA LYS A 21 -10.03 7.05 -11.44
C LYS A 21 -10.04 5.52 -11.43
N THR A 22 -10.85 4.94 -10.55
CA THR A 22 -11.03 3.49 -10.43
C THR A 22 -12.49 3.11 -10.25
N PHE A 23 -12.83 1.83 -10.43
CA PHE A 23 -14.16 1.33 -10.13
C PHE A 23 -14.45 1.46 -8.64
N ARG A 24 -15.67 1.86 -8.28
CA ARG A 24 -16.07 1.90 -6.88
C ARG A 24 -16.41 0.49 -6.39
N ILE A 25 -15.74 0.07 -5.33
CA ILE A 25 -16.10 -1.12 -4.56
C ILE A 25 -17.17 -0.72 -3.54
N HIS A 26 -18.32 -1.38 -3.61
CA HIS A 26 -19.40 -1.22 -2.65
C HIS A 26 -19.87 -2.59 -2.18
N GLU A 27 -19.49 -2.94 -0.95
CA GLU A 27 -19.73 -4.25 -0.34
C GLU A 27 -19.23 -5.43 -1.21
N LYS A 28 -20.12 -6.07 -1.94
CA LYS A 28 -19.84 -7.21 -2.84
C LYS A 28 -20.06 -6.87 -4.31
N THR A 29 -20.24 -5.60 -4.62
CA THR A 29 -20.56 -5.12 -5.97
C THR A 29 -19.56 -4.06 -6.43
N LEU A 30 -19.40 -3.96 -7.73
CA LEU A 30 -18.66 -2.88 -8.39
C LEU A 30 -19.67 -2.01 -9.11
N SER A 31 -19.75 -0.72 -8.78
CA SER A 31 -20.73 0.17 -9.41
C SER A 31 -20.24 1.60 -9.56
N GLY A 32 -20.16 2.08 -10.80
CA GLY A 32 -19.64 3.41 -11.10
C GLY A 32 -18.14 3.56 -10.83
N TYR A 33 -17.72 4.81 -10.66
CA TYR A 33 -16.30 5.17 -10.54
C TYR A 33 -16.09 6.16 -9.38
N ILE A 34 -14.91 6.07 -8.78
CA ILE A 34 -14.38 7.03 -7.81
C ILE A 34 -13.05 7.59 -8.30
N ASP A 35 -12.66 8.74 -7.78
CA ASP A 35 -11.44 9.43 -8.17
C ASP A 35 -10.82 10.16 -6.95
N GLY A 36 -9.60 10.67 -7.13
CA GLY A 36 -8.89 11.47 -6.14
C GLY A 36 -8.75 10.75 -4.79
N LYS A 37 -9.11 11.44 -3.69
CA LYS A 37 -8.97 10.92 -2.32
C LYS A 37 -9.71 9.60 -2.10
N GLU A 38 -10.92 9.46 -2.63
CA GLU A 38 -11.72 8.23 -2.47
C GLU A 38 -11.04 7.03 -3.16
N ALA A 39 -10.48 7.26 -4.35
CA ALA A 39 -9.73 6.22 -5.06
C ALA A 39 -8.48 5.78 -4.30
N VAL A 40 -7.79 6.71 -3.63
CA VAL A 40 -6.63 6.38 -2.78
C VAL A 40 -7.06 5.63 -1.52
N CYS A 41 -8.16 6.02 -0.86
CA CYS A 41 -8.72 5.26 0.26
C CYS A 41 -9.00 3.80 -0.13
N GLN A 42 -9.59 3.59 -1.31
CA GLN A 42 -9.86 2.25 -1.82
C GLN A 42 -8.57 1.48 -2.16
N ALA A 43 -7.57 2.14 -2.75
CA ALA A 43 -6.28 1.52 -3.04
C ALA A 43 -5.57 1.07 -1.76
N ILE A 44 -5.56 1.89 -0.71
CA ILE A 44 -5.03 1.52 0.62
C ILE A 44 -5.75 0.28 1.15
N TYR A 45 -7.09 0.27 1.08
CA TYR A 45 -7.88 -0.88 1.51
C TYR A 45 -7.53 -2.16 0.73
N CYS A 46 -7.46 -2.08 -0.60
CA CYS A 46 -7.16 -3.24 -1.45
C CYS A 46 -5.74 -3.76 -1.21
N THR A 47 -4.74 -2.89 -1.14
CA THR A 47 -3.34 -3.26 -0.87
C THR A 47 -3.19 -3.95 0.48
N LEU A 48 -3.80 -3.42 1.55
CA LEU A 48 -3.65 -3.98 2.89
C LEU A 48 -4.46 -5.26 3.12
N ASN A 49 -5.43 -5.57 2.26
CA ASN A 49 -6.21 -6.81 2.31
C ASN A 49 -5.79 -7.84 1.27
N THR A 50 -4.74 -7.56 0.51
CA THR A 50 -4.13 -8.53 -0.40
C THR A 50 -2.83 -9.01 0.18
N GLU A 51 -2.70 -10.32 0.41
CA GLU A 51 -1.40 -10.90 0.76
C GLU A 51 -0.50 -10.91 -0.49
N ARG A 52 0.71 -10.40 -0.33
CA ARG A 52 1.70 -10.38 -1.40
C ARG A 52 2.10 -11.82 -1.78
N TYR A 53 2.33 -12.05 -3.08
CA TYR A 53 2.71 -13.34 -3.69
C TYR A 53 1.65 -14.44 -3.74
N ASP A 54 0.48 -14.25 -3.15
CA ASP A 54 -0.62 -15.23 -3.20
C ASP A 54 -1.28 -15.32 -4.59
N TRP A 55 -1.21 -14.27 -5.39
CA TRP A 55 -2.00 -14.12 -6.60
C TRP A 55 -1.14 -13.76 -7.82
N LEU A 56 -1.20 -14.59 -8.87
CA LEU A 56 -0.43 -14.40 -10.10
C LEU A 56 -0.84 -13.15 -10.91
N ILE A 57 -2.07 -12.65 -10.71
CA ILE A 57 -2.57 -11.46 -11.41
C ILE A 57 -1.90 -10.17 -10.94
N TYR A 58 -1.24 -10.19 -9.77
CA TYR A 58 -0.58 -9.03 -9.21
C TYR A 58 0.92 -9.05 -9.46
N ASN A 59 1.49 -7.86 -9.62
CA ASN A 59 2.95 -7.71 -9.61
C ASN A 59 3.51 -8.00 -8.21
N TRP A 60 4.82 -8.21 -8.13
CA TRP A 60 5.49 -8.63 -6.89
C TRP A 60 5.51 -7.56 -5.80
N ASN A 61 5.24 -6.30 -6.14
CA ASN A 61 5.23 -5.19 -5.21
C ASN A 61 3.84 -4.94 -4.61
N TYR A 62 2.78 -5.55 -5.16
CA TYR A 62 1.42 -5.32 -4.72
C TYR A 62 1.03 -6.20 -3.54
N GLY A 63 0.29 -5.61 -2.59
CA GLY A 63 -0.14 -6.27 -1.37
C GLY A 63 0.85 -6.12 -0.21
N VAL A 64 0.48 -6.71 0.93
CA VAL A 64 1.25 -6.69 2.19
C VAL A 64 1.59 -8.12 2.61
N GLU A 65 2.70 -8.32 3.32
CA GLU A 65 3.11 -9.63 3.85
C GLU A 65 2.72 -9.72 5.33
N LEU A 66 1.61 -10.35 5.68
CA LEU A 66 1.16 -10.46 7.08
C LEU A 66 1.10 -11.89 7.58
N LYS A 67 0.99 -12.89 6.70
CA LYS A 67 0.76 -14.29 7.11
C LYS A 67 1.87 -14.90 7.97
N ASP A 68 3.13 -14.58 7.69
CA ASP A 68 4.30 -15.15 8.40
C ASP A 68 4.52 -14.53 9.81
N LEU A 69 3.66 -13.60 10.23
CA LEU A 69 3.72 -12.95 11.53
C LEU A 69 3.01 -13.73 12.64
N PHE A 70 2.09 -14.62 12.27
CA PHE A 70 1.36 -15.43 13.24
C PHE A 70 2.33 -16.30 14.07
N GLY A 71 2.16 -16.28 15.39
CA GLY A 71 3.00 -17.03 16.33
C GLY A 71 4.37 -16.41 16.59
N LYS A 72 4.67 -15.21 16.07
CA LYS A 72 5.94 -14.50 16.35
C LYS A 72 5.83 -13.68 17.64
N PRO A 73 6.96 -13.37 18.31
CA PRO A 73 6.96 -12.49 19.48
C PRO A 73 6.40 -11.10 19.15
N MET A 74 5.58 -10.54 20.03
CA MET A 74 4.85 -9.28 19.79
C MET A 74 5.75 -8.10 19.38
N GLY A 75 6.93 -7.96 19.99
CA GLY A 75 7.89 -6.92 19.61
C GLY A 75 8.36 -7.03 18.15
N VAL A 76 8.56 -8.27 17.66
CA VAL A 76 8.91 -8.54 16.26
C VAL A 76 7.73 -8.23 15.35
N VAL A 77 6.52 -8.62 15.75
CA VAL A 77 5.29 -8.36 14.99
C VAL A 77 5.07 -6.86 14.80
N LYS A 78 5.08 -6.06 15.87
CA LYS A 78 4.87 -4.60 15.80
C LYS A 78 5.89 -3.92 14.88
N SER A 79 7.17 -4.30 14.99
CA SER A 79 8.23 -3.77 14.14
C SER A 79 8.04 -4.15 12.66
N LYS A 80 7.70 -5.42 12.37
CA LYS A 80 7.52 -5.89 11.00
C LYS A 80 6.27 -5.32 10.34
N ILE A 81 5.14 -5.25 11.04
CA ILE A 81 3.89 -4.68 10.49
C ILE A 81 4.11 -3.23 10.09
N LYS A 82 4.70 -2.41 10.97
CA LYS A 82 5.01 -1.01 10.66
C LYS A 82 5.82 -0.88 9.37
N LYS A 83 6.88 -1.69 9.25
CA LYS A 83 7.76 -1.71 8.06
C LYS A 83 7.00 -2.13 6.80
N ARG A 84 6.25 -3.23 6.87
CA ARG A 84 5.57 -3.81 5.71
C ARG A 84 4.36 -3.01 5.23
N ILE A 85 3.63 -2.37 6.14
CA ILE A 85 2.57 -1.41 5.77
C ILE A 85 3.18 -0.25 4.98
N LYS A 86 4.29 0.33 5.48
CA LYS A 86 5.01 1.39 4.74
C LYS A 86 5.47 0.90 3.37
N GLU A 87 6.15 -0.23 3.30
CA GLU A 87 6.68 -0.77 2.04
C GLU A 87 5.58 -1.07 1.02
N ALA A 88 4.42 -1.57 1.46
CA ALA A 88 3.27 -1.86 0.61
C ALA A 88 2.59 -0.59 0.10
N LEU A 89 2.33 0.37 0.98
CA LEU A 89 1.62 1.60 0.61
C LEU A 89 2.47 2.58 -0.20
N MET A 90 3.78 2.66 0.07
CA MET A 90 4.70 3.52 -0.68
C MET A 90 4.94 3.07 -2.13
N GLN A 91 4.33 1.95 -2.58
CA GLN A 91 4.30 1.58 -4.00
C GLN A 91 3.30 2.42 -4.82
N ASP A 92 2.36 3.09 -4.14
CA ASP A 92 1.41 4.01 -4.77
C ASP A 92 2.02 5.42 -4.76
N ASP A 93 2.27 5.98 -5.93
CA ASP A 93 2.91 7.29 -6.11
C ASP A 93 2.07 8.46 -5.56
N ARG A 94 0.78 8.25 -5.34
CA ARG A 94 -0.12 9.23 -4.70
C ARG A 94 0.09 9.31 -3.18
N ILE A 95 0.80 8.34 -2.59
CA ILE A 95 1.12 8.26 -1.15
C ILE A 95 2.52 8.83 -0.92
N LEU A 96 2.58 9.88 -0.09
CA LEU A 96 3.81 10.62 0.22
C LEU A 96 4.51 10.10 1.48
N GLY A 97 3.76 9.44 2.37
CA GLY A 97 4.31 8.91 3.62
C GLY A 97 3.27 8.19 4.46
N VAL A 98 3.76 7.41 5.43
CA VAL A 98 2.92 6.74 6.42
C VAL A 98 3.58 6.81 7.79
N ASP A 99 2.88 7.33 8.79
CA ASP A 99 3.36 7.44 10.18
C ASP A 99 2.23 7.39 11.22
N ALA A 100 2.43 7.99 12.40
CA ALA A 100 1.49 8.00 13.52
C ALA A 100 0.98 6.60 13.94
N PHE A 101 1.86 5.59 13.90
CA PHE A 101 1.50 4.22 14.24
C PHE A 101 1.16 4.08 15.73
N SER A 102 -0.02 3.54 16.01
CA SER A 102 -0.42 3.05 17.33
C SER A 102 -0.84 1.58 17.26
N PHE A 103 -0.70 0.89 18.37
CA PHE A 103 -0.87 -0.56 18.49
C PHE A 103 -1.73 -0.89 19.70
N GLU A 104 -2.83 -1.59 19.46
CA GLU A 104 -3.73 -2.07 20.52
C GLU A 104 -3.83 -3.59 20.45
N GLU A 105 -3.56 -4.25 21.58
CA GLU A 105 -3.58 -5.71 21.69
C GLU A 105 -4.91 -6.19 22.26
N PHE A 106 -5.56 -7.11 21.54
CA PHE A 106 -6.82 -7.72 21.95
C PHE A 106 -6.70 -9.25 21.84
N GLY A 107 -6.15 -9.87 22.89
CA GLY A 107 -5.95 -11.32 22.93
C GLY A 107 -4.96 -11.80 21.86
N ARG A 108 -5.46 -12.51 20.83
CA ARG A 108 -4.66 -13.01 19.68
C ARG A 108 -4.78 -12.12 18.44
N LYS A 109 -5.18 -10.87 18.63
CA LYS A 109 -5.30 -9.87 17.58
C LYS A 109 -4.51 -8.62 17.96
N LEU A 110 -3.92 -8.01 16.95
CA LEU A 110 -3.26 -6.73 17.04
C LEU A 110 -3.96 -5.76 16.08
N SER A 111 -4.54 -4.71 16.64
CA SER A 111 -5.07 -3.58 15.87
C SER A 111 -3.97 -2.54 15.69
N VAL A 112 -3.74 -2.14 14.44
CA VAL A 112 -2.73 -1.15 14.08
C VAL A 112 -3.41 0.03 13.41
N THR A 113 -3.32 1.20 14.02
CA THR A 113 -3.83 2.47 13.47
C THR A 113 -2.66 3.33 13.04
N PHE A 114 -2.82 4.06 11.92
CA PHE A 114 -1.76 4.90 11.35
C PHE A 114 -2.37 5.97 10.44
N THR A 115 -1.55 6.98 10.12
CA THR A 115 -1.91 8.06 9.19
C THR A 115 -1.14 7.89 7.89
N VAL A 116 -1.86 7.96 6.77
CA VAL A 116 -1.31 7.95 5.42
C VAL A 116 -1.38 9.37 4.87
N HIS A 117 -0.22 9.94 4.55
CA HIS A 117 -0.09 11.24 3.91
C HIS A 117 -0.17 11.05 2.40
N THR A 118 -1.10 11.74 1.74
CA THR A 118 -1.30 11.62 0.29
C THR A 118 -1.28 13.00 -0.35
N GLN A 119 -1.14 13.04 -1.68
CA GLN A 119 -1.30 14.29 -2.43
C GLN A 119 -2.71 14.92 -2.29
N TYR A 120 -3.69 14.18 -1.75
CA TYR A 120 -5.05 14.64 -1.48
C TYR A 120 -5.30 14.91 0.03
N GLY A 121 -4.23 14.99 0.82
CA GLY A 121 -4.27 15.17 2.27
C GLY A 121 -4.30 13.85 3.04
N ASP A 122 -4.50 13.96 4.35
CA ASP A 122 -4.31 12.83 5.26
C ASP A 122 -5.51 11.89 5.30
N ILE A 123 -5.21 10.60 5.44
CA ILE A 123 -6.17 9.50 5.56
C ILE A 123 -5.77 8.66 6.79
N GLY A 124 -6.67 8.57 7.77
CA GLY A 124 -6.53 7.60 8.87
C GLY A 124 -6.92 6.21 8.41
N ALA A 125 -6.12 5.20 8.74
CA ALA A 125 -6.38 3.82 8.40
C ALA A 125 -6.10 2.87 9.58
N THR A 126 -6.81 1.75 9.58
CA THR A 126 -6.71 0.71 10.61
C THR A 126 -6.55 -0.65 9.94
N LYS A 127 -5.66 -1.49 10.48
CA LYS A 127 -5.52 -2.89 10.08
C LYS A 127 -5.49 -3.79 11.29
N GLU A 128 -6.37 -4.78 11.30
CA GLU A 128 -6.32 -5.88 12.27
C GLU A 128 -5.48 -7.04 11.71
N VAL A 129 -4.61 -7.59 12.55
CA VAL A 129 -3.75 -8.74 12.22
C VAL A 129 -3.88 -9.79 13.31
N ASN A 130 -4.03 -11.05 12.92
CA ASN A 130 -3.99 -12.18 13.84
C ASN A 130 -2.53 -12.47 14.21
N VAL A 131 -2.24 -12.59 15.50
CA VAL A 131 -0.90 -12.76 16.06
C VAL A 131 -0.75 -14.08 16.81
#